data_AF-B7PSD3-F1
#
_entry.id   AF-B7PSD3-F1
#
_cell.length_a   1.000
_cell.length_b   1.000
_cell.length_c   1.000
_cell.angle_alpha   90.00
_cell.angle_beta   90.00
_cell.angle_gamma   90.00
#
_symmetry.space_group_name_H-M   'P 1'
#
loop_
_entity.id
_entity.type
_entity.pdbx_description
1 polymer ?
#
loop_
_entity_poly.entity_id
_entity_poly.type
_entity_poly.pdbx_seq_one_letter_code
_entity_poly.pdbx_strand_id
1 'polypeptide(L)'
;MELLKKFGDPDQLVTEEDLIVLRLDTPWPASRPFPERLTLDASHQLIGANQETLISHREFLGRPYLPYALFCGCAAFDSSPSFEKAAVAVLKNTHTLVIVHNRNMVSDLVSKFSGLSVLALPHNLKVEGERGADLDTSSDKLCQLKELLGTTPGLGIDNLFLLDDVAMQIQEMCPKLTEWQTDMNDVIGIMSNPVKAAEELPNAALTQELILGRSIQAHDGKLLMYANAGSDSVETASKLFTNLTRLEVCSTFAKSLSSVADFGGIRRLSLMASIEMAAPFRKYVVSLLRKFDLEELTLKCLGDVHLPTLAEHCQNLVSLTLILCPMFHDSALGSGFPKLRELRVGCFFHEPTLPVLLLACRGLVSLHLDGKETCATFLKCVATVGLEKLERLTLRTKQRVDVPSGVEDLRRLVSALPSLRYVATDSYGIRLFFENYAQHVRLAWLGCTICTAEFPKMGKRHKRTWLQCNGYPWR
;
A
#
# COMPACT_ATOMS: atom_id res chain seq x y z
N MET A 1 -3.60 4.35 3.56
CA MET A 1 -4.77 4.10 4.44
C MET A 1 -5.06 5.26 5.38
N GLU A 2 -4.06 5.89 6.02
CA GLU A 2 -4.30 7.02 6.94
C GLU A 2 -5.07 8.20 6.33
N LEU A 3 -4.81 8.56 5.06
CA LEU A 3 -5.58 9.63 4.39
C LEU A 3 -7.06 9.31 4.25
N LEU A 4 -7.44 8.03 4.06
CA LEU A 4 -8.84 7.61 3.96
C LEU A 4 -9.58 7.78 5.28
N LYS A 5 -8.89 7.62 6.42
CA LYS A 5 -9.48 7.83 7.76
C LYS A 5 -10.02 9.25 7.97
N LYS A 6 -9.55 10.23 7.18
CA LYS A 6 -10.06 11.61 7.22
C LYS A 6 -11.47 11.74 6.64
N PHE A 7 -11.95 10.74 5.90
CA PHE A 7 -13.24 10.74 5.21
C PHE A 7 -14.22 9.68 5.76
N GLY A 8 -13.73 8.66 6.45
CA GLY A 8 -14.55 7.58 7.00
C GLY A 8 -13.74 6.33 7.30
N ASP A 9 -14.41 5.20 7.51
CA ASP A 9 -13.76 3.90 7.65
C ASP A 9 -13.11 3.49 6.31
N PRO A 10 -11.77 3.38 6.22
CA PRO A 10 -11.09 2.99 5.00
C PRO A 10 -11.60 1.68 4.40
N ASP A 11 -12.00 0.71 5.23
CA ASP A 11 -12.49 -0.59 4.76
C ASP A 11 -13.86 -0.49 4.12
N GLN A 12 -14.67 0.49 4.54
CA GLN A 12 -15.93 0.79 3.88
C GLN A 12 -15.67 1.51 2.56
N LEU A 13 -14.84 2.57 2.58
CA LEU A 13 -14.59 3.42 1.43
C LEU A 13 -14.01 2.67 0.22
N VAL A 14 -13.23 1.60 0.44
CA VAL A 14 -12.71 0.73 -0.63
C VAL A 14 -13.74 -0.25 -1.21
N THR A 15 -14.97 -0.23 -0.73
CA THR A 15 -16.09 -1.02 -1.28
C THR A 15 -17.20 -0.15 -1.85
N GLU A 16 -17.12 1.17 -1.66
CA GLU A 16 -18.12 2.11 -2.16
C GLU A 16 -18.00 2.31 -3.68
N GLU A 17 -19.16 2.48 -4.32
CA GLU A 17 -19.31 2.78 -5.73
C GLU A 17 -20.06 4.10 -5.90
N ASP A 18 -19.56 4.97 -6.79
CA ASP A 18 -20.13 6.29 -7.06
C ASP A 18 -20.34 7.19 -5.82
N LEU A 19 -19.43 7.08 -4.84
CA LEU A 19 -19.42 7.94 -3.65
C LEU A 19 -18.40 9.07 -3.81
N ILE A 20 -18.83 10.29 -3.53
CA ILE A 20 -17.98 11.48 -3.50
C ILE A 20 -18.12 12.10 -2.11
N VAL A 21 -16.98 12.34 -1.45
CA VAL A 21 -16.93 13.01 -0.15
C VAL A 21 -16.07 14.26 -0.26
N LEU A 22 -16.66 15.41 0.00
CA LEU A 22 -15.99 16.71 -0.01
C LEU A 22 -15.91 17.23 1.41
N ARG A 23 -14.73 17.69 1.84
CA ARG A 23 -14.54 18.22 3.19
C ARG A 23 -14.50 19.74 3.16
N LEU A 24 -15.34 20.35 3.97
CA LEU A 24 -15.30 21.79 4.27
C LEU A 24 -14.18 22.08 5.27
N ASP A 25 -13.56 23.25 5.13
CA ASP A 25 -12.60 23.77 6.11
C ASP A 25 -13.28 24.15 7.43
N THR A 26 -14.52 24.62 7.36
CA THR A 26 -15.36 24.96 8.52
C THR A 26 -16.72 24.27 8.42
N PRO A 27 -17.33 23.84 9.54
CA PRO A 27 -18.64 23.19 9.52
C PRO A 27 -19.71 24.03 8.83
N TRP A 28 -20.60 23.37 8.09
CA TRP A 28 -21.76 24.03 7.48
C TRP A 28 -22.71 24.55 8.59
N PRO A 29 -23.09 25.84 8.55
CA PRO A 29 -23.98 26.40 9.58
C PRO A 29 -25.34 25.70 9.59
N ALA A 30 -25.76 25.18 10.74
CA ALA A 30 -27.05 24.50 10.90
C ALA A 30 -28.27 25.39 10.54
N SER A 31 -28.12 26.72 10.61
CA SER A 31 -29.15 27.68 10.24
C SER A 31 -29.26 27.94 8.74
N ARG A 32 -28.30 27.50 7.93
CA ARG A 32 -28.31 27.74 6.49
C ARG A 32 -28.92 26.55 5.74
N PRO A 33 -29.83 26.80 4.79
CA PRO A 33 -30.38 25.73 3.97
C PRO A 33 -29.25 25.02 3.22
N PHE A 34 -29.32 23.70 3.18
CA PHE A 34 -28.40 22.84 2.46
C PHE A 34 -29.13 22.20 1.28
N PRO A 35 -28.53 22.12 0.08
CA PRO A 35 -29.23 21.60 -1.10
C PRO A 35 -29.73 20.18 -0.89
N GLU A 36 -30.93 19.91 -1.40
CA GLU A 36 -31.51 18.56 -1.40
C GLU A 36 -30.61 17.59 -2.18
N ARG A 37 -30.59 16.32 -1.77
CA ARG A 37 -29.75 15.22 -2.31
C ARG A 37 -28.26 15.26 -1.95
N LEU A 38 -27.72 16.38 -1.45
CA LEU A 38 -26.43 16.36 -0.77
C LEU A 38 -26.63 15.93 0.69
N THR A 39 -25.72 15.11 1.21
CA THR A 39 -25.76 14.68 2.62
C THR A 39 -24.67 15.39 3.41
N LEU A 40 -24.98 15.79 4.65
CA LEU A 40 -23.98 16.23 5.62
C LEU A 40 -23.78 15.13 6.66
N ASP A 41 -22.53 14.92 7.06
CA ASP A 41 -22.23 14.07 8.21
C ASP A 41 -22.64 14.74 9.53
N ALA A 42 -22.53 14.00 10.63
CA ALA A 42 -22.88 14.50 11.96
C ALA A 42 -22.04 15.72 12.40
N SER A 43 -20.81 15.88 11.87
CA SER A 43 -19.97 17.05 12.15
C SER A 43 -20.28 18.27 11.28
N HIS A 44 -21.16 18.12 10.29
CA HIS A 44 -21.47 19.10 9.26
C HIS A 44 -20.23 19.55 8.45
N GLN A 45 -19.14 18.77 8.44
CA GLN A 45 -17.91 19.10 7.70
C GLN A 45 -17.74 18.26 6.44
N LEU A 46 -18.37 17.09 6.36
CA LEU A 46 -18.27 16.20 5.21
C LEU A 46 -19.57 16.25 4.41
N ILE A 47 -19.43 16.60 3.14
CA ILE A 47 -20.51 16.59 2.16
C ILE A 47 -20.41 15.28 1.36
N GLY A 48 -21.43 14.44 1.46
CA GLY A 48 -21.62 13.27 0.63
C GLY A 48 -22.43 13.59 -0.62
N ALA A 49 -21.98 13.07 -1.75
CA ALA A 49 -22.63 13.18 -3.05
C ALA A 49 -22.34 11.94 -3.90
N ASN A 50 -23.04 11.82 -5.02
CA ASN A 50 -22.68 10.93 -6.12
C ASN A 50 -22.39 11.75 -7.39
N GLN A 51 -22.03 11.10 -8.50
CA GLN A 51 -21.73 11.80 -9.75
C GLN A 51 -22.87 12.73 -10.23
N GLU A 52 -24.11 12.24 -10.25
CA GLU A 52 -25.27 13.01 -10.67
C GLU A 52 -25.47 14.25 -9.80
N THR A 53 -25.30 14.08 -8.48
CA THR A 53 -25.48 15.16 -7.51
C THR A 53 -24.36 16.19 -7.60
N LEU A 54 -23.11 15.77 -7.83
CA LEU A 54 -21.99 16.69 -8.10
C LEU A 54 -22.26 17.54 -9.34
N ILE A 55 -22.73 16.92 -10.43
CA ILE A 55 -23.01 17.63 -11.69
C ILE A 55 -24.12 18.66 -11.50
N SER A 56 -25.23 18.25 -10.88
CA SER A 56 -26.40 19.11 -10.66
C SER A 56 -26.11 20.26 -9.68
N HIS A 57 -25.23 20.05 -8.70
CA HIS A 57 -24.91 21.05 -7.67
C HIS A 57 -23.53 21.70 -7.83
N ARG A 58 -22.89 21.59 -8.99
CA ARG A 58 -21.52 22.11 -9.22
C ARG A 58 -21.35 23.60 -8.87
N GLU A 59 -22.38 24.41 -9.13
CA GLU A 59 -22.34 25.86 -8.86
C GLU A 59 -22.41 26.18 -7.37
N PHE A 60 -23.07 25.32 -6.60
CA PHE A 60 -23.10 25.42 -5.15
C PHE A 60 -21.78 24.91 -4.56
N LEU A 61 -21.36 23.71 -4.97
CA LEU A 61 -20.16 23.03 -4.47
C LEU A 61 -18.85 23.72 -4.85
N GLY A 62 -18.81 24.46 -5.96
CA GLY A 62 -17.64 25.24 -6.38
C GLY A 62 -17.45 26.59 -5.65
N ARG A 63 -18.39 27.00 -4.79
CA ARG A 63 -18.29 28.24 -3.99
C ARG A 63 -17.48 28.09 -2.69
N PRO A 64 -17.75 27.10 -1.82
CA PRO A 64 -16.99 26.94 -0.60
C PRO A 64 -15.54 26.53 -0.89
N TYR A 65 -14.66 26.80 0.07
CA TYR A 65 -13.31 26.26 0.07
C TYR A 65 -13.35 24.79 0.54
N LEU A 66 -12.87 23.89 -0.32
CA LEU A 66 -12.91 22.43 -0.12
C LEU A 66 -11.48 21.86 -0.14
N PRO A 67 -10.76 21.91 1.00
CA PRO A 67 -9.34 21.52 1.05
C PRO A 67 -9.10 20.04 0.73
N TYR A 68 -10.08 19.16 0.99
CA TYR A 68 -9.98 17.73 0.74
C TYR A 68 -11.17 17.20 -0.07
N ALA A 69 -10.89 16.32 -1.02
CA ALA A 69 -11.90 15.60 -1.79
C ALA A 69 -11.55 14.11 -1.92
N LEU A 70 -12.56 13.27 -1.85
CA LEU A 70 -12.49 11.83 -2.05
C LEU A 70 -13.51 11.41 -3.12
N PHE A 71 -13.06 10.60 -4.07
CA PHE A 71 -13.92 9.93 -5.06
C PHE A 71 -13.71 8.42 -4.94
N CYS A 72 -14.77 7.68 -4.67
CA CYS A 72 -14.75 6.23 -4.49
C CYS A 72 -15.56 5.56 -5.59
N GLY A 73 -14.88 4.74 -6.40
CA GLY A 73 -15.56 3.91 -7.39
C GLY A 73 -16.21 4.68 -8.55
N CYS A 74 -16.04 6.00 -8.63
CA CYS A 74 -16.55 6.85 -9.71
C CYS A 74 -15.96 6.48 -11.09
N ALA A 75 -16.69 6.83 -12.15
CA ALA A 75 -16.15 6.89 -13.51
C ALA A 75 -14.97 7.88 -13.59
N ALA A 76 -14.18 7.78 -14.66
CA ALA A 76 -13.14 8.78 -14.94
C ALA A 76 -13.78 10.15 -15.23
N PHE A 77 -13.09 11.25 -14.90
CA PHE A 77 -13.61 12.61 -15.05
C PHE A 77 -13.90 12.94 -16.52
N ASP A 78 -13.06 12.46 -17.44
CA ASP A 78 -13.20 12.60 -18.89
C ASP A 78 -14.31 11.71 -19.49
N SER A 79 -14.97 10.86 -18.70
CA SER A 79 -16.07 10.01 -19.18
C SER A 79 -17.26 10.80 -19.71
N SER A 80 -17.46 12.03 -19.25
CA SER A 80 -18.42 12.96 -19.85
C SER A 80 -18.01 14.42 -19.64
N PRO A 81 -18.31 15.32 -20.59
CA PRO A 81 -18.00 16.75 -20.45
C PRO A 81 -18.68 17.40 -19.23
N SER A 82 -19.86 16.91 -18.83
CA SER A 82 -20.58 17.43 -17.68
C SER A 82 -19.90 17.07 -16.36
N PHE A 83 -19.42 15.84 -16.24
CA PHE A 83 -18.71 15.39 -15.04
C PHE A 83 -17.35 16.06 -14.92
N GLU A 84 -16.60 16.15 -16.02
CA GLU A 84 -15.33 16.87 -16.06
C GLU A 84 -15.47 18.33 -15.61
N LYS A 85 -16.44 19.06 -16.18
CA LYS A 85 -16.72 20.46 -15.81
C LYS A 85 -17.08 20.60 -14.33
N ALA A 86 -17.85 19.66 -13.79
CA ALA A 86 -18.20 19.66 -12.37
C ALA A 86 -16.97 19.41 -11.49
N ALA A 87 -16.15 18.41 -11.82
CA ALA A 87 -14.91 18.12 -11.10
C ALA A 87 -13.95 19.32 -11.11
N VAL A 88 -13.72 19.94 -12.28
CA VAL A 88 -12.87 21.15 -12.40
C VAL A 88 -13.41 22.31 -11.56
N ALA A 89 -14.73 22.55 -11.58
CA ALA A 89 -15.33 23.64 -10.80
C ALA A 89 -15.21 23.41 -9.28
N VAL A 90 -15.46 22.19 -8.82
CA VAL A 90 -15.47 21.85 -7.39
C VAL A 90 -14.06 21.72 -6.82
N LEU A 91 -13.13 21.13 -7.58
CA LEU A 91 -11.76 20.85 -7.12
C LEU A 91 -10.79 22.01 -7.32
N LYS A 92 -11.25 23.15 -7.83
CA LYS A 92 -10.42 24.33 -8.13
C LYS A 92 -9.55 24.77 -6.95
N ASN A 93 -10.04 24.64 -5.72
CA ASN A 93 -9.34 25.05 -4.50
C ASN A 93 -8.95 23.86 -3.61
N THR A 94 -9.00 22.64 -4.12
CA THR A 94 -8.63 21.45 -3.37
C THR A 94 -7.12 21.28 -3.33
N HIS A 95 -6.58 20.93 -2.16
CA HIS A 95 -5.15 20.64 -1.98
C HIS A 95 -4.86 19.16 -1.87
N THR A 96 -5.82 18.37 -1.39
CA THR A 96 -5.69 16.92 -1.28
C THR A 96 -6.82 16.24 -2.02
N LEU A 97 -6.47 15.52 -3.07
CA LEU A 97 -7.40 14.70 -3.85
C LEU A 97 -7.09 13.23 -3.61
N VAL A 98 -8.10 12.47 -3.19
CA VAL A 98 -8.03 11.02 -3.04
C VAL A 98 -9.01 10.38 -4.04
N ILE A 99 -8.54 9.42 -4.83
CA ILE A 99 -9.40 8.67 -5.75
C ILE A 99 -9.20 7.18 -5.51
N VAL A 100 -10.20 6.54 -4.89
CA VAL A 100 -10.25 5.09 -4.70
C VAL A 100 -10.85 4.45 -5.94
N HIS A 101 -10.21 3.40 -6.46
CA HIS A 101 -10.55 2.80 -7.76
C HIS A 101 -10.36 3.77 -8.92
N ASN A 102 -9.27 4.52 -8.91
CA ASN A 102 -8.99 5.52 -9.92
C ASN A 102 -8.99 4.94 -11.34
N ARG A 103 -9.74 5.58 -12.23
CA ARG A 103 -9.83 5.26 -13.67
C ARG A 103 -9.23 6.34 -14.57
N ASN A 104 -8.85 7.48 -14.00
CA ASN A 104 -8.21 8.60 -14.69
C ASN A 104 -6.72 8.31 -14.93
N MET A 105 -6.12 8.94 -15.95
CA MET A 105 -4.66 9.00 -16.06
C MET A 105 -4.08 9.91 -14.97
N VAL A 106 -2.97 9.54 -14.34
CA VAL A 106 -2.27 10.40 -13.38
C VAL A 106 -1.76 11.66 -14.06
N SER A 107 -1.22 11.54 -15.27
CA SER A 107 -0.81 12.67 -16.12
C SER A 107 -1.92 13.74 -16.25
N ASP A 108 -3.15 13.31 -16.50
CA ASP A 108 -4.31 14.19 -16.68
C ASP A 108 -4.75 14.84 -15.36
N LEU A 109 -4.66 14.10 -14.25
CA LEU A 109 -4.96 14.63 -12.92
C LEU A 109 -3.94 15.71 -12.53
N VAL A 110 -2.65 15.45 -12.77
CA VAL A 110 -1.56 16.38 -12.45
C VAL A 110 -1.65 17.65 -13.28
N SER A 111 -1.90 17.54 -14.59
CA SER A 111 -2.02 18.70 -15.49
C SER A 111 -3.27 19.54 -15.20
N LYS A 112 -4.41 18.90 -14.97
CA LYS A 112 -5.71 19.56 -14.79
C LYS A 112 -5.85 20.24 -13.44
N PHE A 113 -5.23 19.68 -12.39
CA PHE A 113 -5.37 20.15 -11.01
C PHE A 113 -4.04 20.62 -10.42
N SER A 114 -3.43 21.65 -11.04
CA SER A 114 -2.12 22.20 -10.63
C SER A 114 -2.03 22.76 -9.21
N GLY A 115 -3.17 23.02 -8.55
CA GLY A 115 -3.24 23.48 -7.15
C GLY A 115 -3.14 22.38 -6.08
N LEU A 116 -3.09 21.11 -6.49
CA LEU A 116 -2.95 19.98 -5.57
C LEU A 116 -1.57 19.96 -4.94
N SER A 117 -1.52 19.69 -3.63
CA SER A 117 -0.30 19.34 -2.91
C SER A 117 -0.18 17.83 -2.69
N VAL A 118 -1.31 17.12 -2.61
CA VAL A 118 -1.36 15.67 -2.39
C VAL A 118 -2.34 15.04 -3.36
N LEU A 119 -1.87 14.03 -4.10
CA LEU A 119 -2.69 13.17 -4.94
C LEU A 119 -2.51 11.74 -4.45
N ALA A 120 -3.55 11.15 -3.88
CA ALA A 120 -3.55 9.77 -3.41
C ALA A 120 -4.48 8.90 -4.23
N LEU A 121 -3.97 7.82 -4.79
CA LEU A 121 -4.66 6.90 -5.68
C LEU A 121 -4.63 5.49 -5.10
N PRO A 122 -5.25 5.27 -3.93
CA PRO A 122 -5.44 3.92 -3.43
C PRO A 122 -6.25 3.14 -4.45
N HIS A 123 -5.88 1.88 -4.67
CA HIS A 123 -6.59 1.00 -5.59
C HIS A 123 -6.62 1.51 -7.04
N ASN A 124 -5.55 2.12 -7.53
CA ASN A 124 -5.45 2.61 -8.90
C ASN A 124 -5.71 1.47 -9.91
N LEU A 125 -6.67 1.69 -10.83
CA LEU A 125 -7.02 0.72 -11.86
C LEU A 125 -6.31 1.01 -13.19
N LYS A 126 -5.65 2.17 -13.30
CA LYS A 126 -5.04 2.63 -14.53
C LYS A 126 -3.56 2.24 -14.61
N VAL A 127 -3.19 1.58 -15.71
CA VAL A 127 -1.81 1.40 -16.14
C VAL A 127 -1.53 2.43 -17.21
N GLU A 128 -0.55 3.28 -16.96
CA GLU A 128 -0.10 4.29 -17.92
C GLU A 128 0.99 3.73 -18.82
N GLY A 129 1.01 4.17 -20.08
CA GLY A 129 2.16 3.98 -20.96
C GLY A 129 1.86 3.96 -22.47
N GLU A 130 2.84 4.46 -23.20
CA GLU A 130 2.96 4.68 -24.65
C GLU A 130 1.80 5.42 -25.36
N ARG A 131 2.10 6.70 -25.63
CA ARG A 131 1.58 7.65 -26.64
C ARG A 131 0.08 7.61 -26.93
N GLY A 132 -0.62 8.53 -26.27
CA GLY A 132 -1.95 8.99 -26.67
C GLY A 132 -2.23 10.46 -26.38
N ALA A 133 -1.54 11.04 -25.40
CA ALA A 133 -1.48 12.48 -25.20
C ALA A 133 -0.02 12.83 -24.99
N ASP A 134 0.58 13.54 -25.94
CA ASP A 134 1.70 14.40 -25.57
C ASP A 134 1.14 15.28 -24.45
N LEU A 135 1.67 15.13 -23.24
CA LEU A 135 1.41 16.10 -22.19
C LEU A 135 1.82 17.44 -22.77
N ASP A 136 0.88 18.37 -22.82
CA ASP A 136 1.17 19.71 -23.29
C ASP A 136 2.04 20.39 -22.23
N THR A 137 3.35 20.17 -22.33
CA THR A 137 4.38 20.79 -21.50
C THR A 137 4.40 22.31 -21.67
N SER A 138 3.61 22.86 -22.61
CA SER A 138 3.37 24.29 -22.77
C SER A 138 2.46 24.91 -21.70
N SER A 139 1.93 24.12 -20.77
CA SER A 139 1.30 24.65 -19.56
C SER A 139 2.34 25.39 -18.70
N ASP A 140 2.41 26.71 -18.81
CA ASP A 140 3.24 27.62 -17.99
C ASP A 140 3.03 27.47 -16.46
N LYS A 141 2.04 26.68 -16.02
CA LYS A 141 1.74 26.44 -14.61
C LYS A 141 2.34 25.12 -14.12
N LEU A 142 3.48 25.22 -13.44
CA LEU A 142 4.07 24.12 -12.67
C LEU A 142 3.12 23.66 -11.55
N CYS A 143 2.97 22.34 -11.42
CA CYS A 143 2.11 21.74 -10.41
C CYS A 143 2.70 21.93 -9.01
N GLN A 144 1.84 22.12 -8.00
CA GLN A 144 2.24 22.28 -6.60
C GLN A 144 2.37 20.95 -5.84
N LEU A 145 2.28 19.83 -6.57
CA LEU A 145 2.25 18.49 -5.99
C LEU A 145 3.54 18.19 -5.22
N LYS A 146 3.36 17.69 -3.99
CA LYS A 146 4.44 17.27 -3.08
C LYS A 146 4.41 15.77 -2.83
N GLU A 147 3.21 15.18 -2.86
CA GLU A 147 2.97 13.77 -2.54
C GLU A 147 2.14 13.12 -3.66
N LEU A 148 2.70 12.10 -4.32
CA LEU A 148 2.00 11.22 -5.26
C LEU A 148 2.00 9.80 -4.71
N LEU A 149 0.87 9.44 -4.10
CA LEU A 149 0.72 8.20 -3.34
C LEU A 149 -0.23 7.26 -4.07
N GLY A 150 -0.04 5.95 -3.94
CA GLY A 150 -1.00 5.02 -4.50
C GLY A 150 -0.53 3.58 -4.55
N THR A 151 -1.46 2.71 -4.92
CA THR A 151 -1.29 1.25 -4.92
C THR A 151 -2.00 0.68 -6.14
N THR A 152 -1.52 -0.43 -6.69
CA THR A 152 -2.14 -1.12 -7.83
C THR A 152 -2.52 -2.56 -7.43
N PRO A 153 -3.47 -2.74 -6.49
CA PRO A 153 -3.81 -4.05 -5.90
C PRO A 153 -4.44 -5.01 -6.91
N GLY A 154 -5.02 -4.51 -8.02
CA GLY A 154 -5.41 -5.38 -9.13
C GLY A 154 -4.23 -6.23 -9.62
N LEU A 155 -3.03 -5.65 -9.70
CA LEU A 155 -1.82 -6.38 -10.05
C LEU A 155 -1.13 -7.03 -8.86
N GLY A 156 -1.57 -6.80 -7.62
CA GLY A 156 -0.85 -7.26 -6.44
C GLY A 156 0.38 -6.40 -6.09
N ILE A 157 0.30 -5.10 -6.36
CA ILE A 157 1.40 -4.15 -6.23
C ILE A 157 1.03 -3.09 -5.19
N ASP A 158 1.94 -2.87 -4.23
CA ASP A 158 1.75 -1.96 -3.09
C ASP A 158 2.16 -0.50 -3.40
N ASN A 159 2.47 -0.21 -4.67
CA ASN A 159 2.81 1.11 -5.19
C ASN A 159 2.10 1.40 -6.53
N LEU A 160 2.28 2.62 -7.08
CA LEU A 160 1.76 2.98 -8.40
C LEU A 160 2.55 2.25 -9.50
N PHE A 161 1.82 1.73 -10.49
CA PHE A 161 2.40 1.15 -11.69
C PHE A 161 2.45 2.21 -12.80
N LEU A 162 3.53 3.00 -12.81
CA LEU A 162 3.84 3.95 -13.87
C LEU A 162 4.99 3.39 -14.73
N LEU A 163 4.97 3.69 -16.03
CA LEU A 163 6.13 3.50 -16.91
C LEU A 163 7.09 4.68 -16.76
N ASP A 164 8.34 4.46 -17.16
CA ASP A 164 9.44 5.40 -16.96
C ASP A 164 9.24 6.74 -17.67
N ASP A 165 8.64 6.74 -18.88
CA ASP A 165 8.33 7.94 -19.64
C ASP A 165 7.35 8.84 -18.90
N VAL A 166 6.29 8.25 -18.35
CA VAL A 166 5.28 8.93 -17.55
C VAL A 166 5.88 9.42 -16.24
N ALA A 167 6.78 8.63 -15.64
CA ALA A 167 7.46 9.05 -14.43
C ALA A 167 8.32 10.31 -14.70
N MET A 168 9.20 10.27 -15.68
CA MET A 168 10.01 11.46 -16.02
C MET A 168 9.15 12.69 -16.28
N GLN A 169 8.05 12.54 -17.03
CA GLN A 169 7.12 13.65 -17.31
C GLN A 169 6.47 14.23 -16.04
N ILE A 170 5.97 13.38 -15.14
CA ILE A 170 5.37 13.84 -13.86
C ILE A 170 6.41 14.60 -13.04
N GLN A 171 7.65 14.13 -13.03
CA GLN A 171 8.74 14.77 -12.30
C GLN A 171 9.06 16.16 -12.83
N GLU A 172 9.13 16.33 -14.14
CA GLU A 172 9.32 17.64 -14.80
C GLU A 172 8.18 18.60 -14.46
N MET A 173 6.93 18.12 -14.45
CA MET A 173 5.76 18.93 -14.14
C MET A 173 5.60 19.29 -12.64
N CYS A 174 6.17 18.48 -11.75
CA CYS A 174 6.01 18.58 -10.30
C CYS A 174 7.35 18.83 -9.60
N PRO A 175 7.93 20.03 -9.73
CA PRO A 175 9.24 20.35 -9.15
C PRO A 175 9.23 20.47 -7.62
N LYS A 176 8.12 20.17 -6.95
CA LYS A 176 8.03 20.13 -5.48
C LYS A 176 7.76 18.72 -4.94
N LEU A 177 7.77 17.71 -5.81
CA LEU A 177 7.49 16.33 -5.45
C LEU A 177 8.60 15.79 -4.55
N THR A 178 8.25 15.40 -3.33
CA THR A 178 9.18 14.88 -2.30
C THR A 178 8.80 13.47 -1.85
N GLU A 179 7.55 13.05 -2.05
CA GLU A 179 7.10 11.69 -1.78
C GLU A 179 6.41 11.14 -3.02
N TRP A 180 6.91 10.01 -3.51
CA TRP A 180 6.33 9.37 -4.68
C TRP A 180 6.51 7.86 -4.66
N GLN A 181 5.39 7.16 -4.69
CA GLN A 181 5.30 5.71 -4.60
C GLN A 181 5.29 5.07 -5.99
N THR A 182 6.39 5.16 -6.74
CA THR A 182 6.61 4.43 -8.01
C THR A 182 8.05 3.89 -8.07
N ASP A 183 8.27 2.87 -8.90
CA ASP A 183 9.63 2.38 -9.19
C ASP A 183 10.40 3.42 -10.02
N MET A 184 11.61 3.75 -9.58
CA MET A 184 12.51 4.73 -10.20
C MET A 184 13.80 4.08 -10.73
N ASN A 185 13.89 2.75 -10.71
CA ASN A 185 15.12 2.05 -11.07
C ASN A 185 15.62 2.39 -12.48
N ASP A 186 14.74 2.38 -13.47
CA ASP A 186 15.12 2.58 -14.86
C ASP A 186 15.40 4.05 -15.15
N VAL A 187 14.63 4.97 -14.52
CA VAL A 187 14.90 6.42 -14.57
C VAL A 187 16.31 6.72 -14.07
N ILE A 188 16.71 6.18 -12.92
CA ILE A 188 18.05 6.38 -12.35
C ILE A 188 19.11 5.60 -13.14
N GLY A 189 18.78 4.40 -13.62
CA GLY A 189 19.69 3.52 -14.36
C GLY A 189 20.13 4.09 -15.71
N ILE A 190 19.29 4.89 -16.36
CA ILE A 190 19.64 5.64 -17.57
C ILE A 190 20.66 6.75 -17.26
N MET A 191 20.67 7.26 -16.03
CA MET A 191 21.49 8.39 -15.57
C MET A 191 22.72 7.91 -14.77
N SER A 192 23.57 7.08 -15.39
CA SER A 192 24.75 6.49 -14.73
C SER A 192 25.80 7.50 -14.23
N ASN A 193 25.72 8.77 -14.67
CA ASN A 193 26.54 9.85 -14.14
C ASN A 193 25.75 10.63 -13.06
N PRO A 194 26.18 10.61 -11.78
CA PRO A 194 25.49 11.31 -10.69
C PRO A 194 25.31 12.82 -10.91
N VAL A 195 26.23 13.48 -11.63
CA VAL A 195 26.11 14.92 -11.92
C VAL A 195 24.94 15.18 -12.86
N LYS A 196 24.86 14.40 -13.94
CA LYS A 196 23.76 14.48 -14.91
C LYS A 196 22.43 14.08 -14.26
N ALA A 197 22.45 13.05 -13.41
CA ALA A 197 21.27 12.62 -12.67
C ALA A 197 20.77 13.70 -11.70
N ALA A 198 21.66 14.48 -11.08
CA ALA A 198 21.28 15.60 -10.22
C ALA A 198 20.66 16.76 -11.00
N GLU A 199 21.08 16.99 -12.25
CA GLU A 199 20.48 18.00 -13.14
C GLU A 199 19.07 17.58 -13.60
N GLU A 200 18.88 16.31 -13.93
CA GLU A 200 17.60 15.75 -14.40
C GLU A 200 16.63 15.45 -13.24
N LEU A 201 17.15 15.24 -12.02
CA LEU A 201 16.36 14.98 -10.80
C LEU A 201 16.65 16.03 -9.71
N PRO A 202 16.30 17.31 -9.91
CA PRO A 202 16.68 18.39 -9.00
C PRO A 202 16.12 18.24 -7.57
N ASN A 203 15.08 17.43 -7.38
CA ASN A 203 14.45 17.17 -6.08
C ASN A 203 14.90 15.87 -5.41
N ALA A 204 15.85 15.13 -5.99
CA ALA A 204 16.30 13.86 -5.42
C ALA A 204 16.76 14.03 -3.97
N ALA A 205 17.49 15.11 -3.66
CA ALA A 205 17.94 15.42 -2.32
C ALA A 205 16.82 15.74 -1.32
N LEU A 206 15.64 16.18 -1.79
CA LEU A 206 14.48 16.47 -0.93
C LEU A 206 13.54 15.27 -0.77
N THR A 207 13.74 14.24 -1.58
CA THR A 207 12.86 13.08 -1.65
C THR A 207 13.04 12.19 -0.42
N GLN A 208 11.92 11.74 0.15
CA GLN A 208 11.89 10.97 1.40
C GLN A 208 11.58 9.48 1.23
N GLU A 209 11.05 9.09 0.06
CA GLU A 209 10.72 7.72 -0.30
C GLU A 209 11.33 7.37 -1.66
N LEU A 210 11.96 6.21 -1.76
CA LEU A 210 12.50 5.69 -3.01
C LEU A 210 12.21 4.20 -3.15
N ILE A 211 11.77 3.80 -4.34
CA ILE A 211 11.53 2.40 -4.71
C ILE A 211 12.44 2.08 -5.90
N LEU A 212 13.27 1.06 -5.74
CA LEU A 212 14.18 0.55 -6.77
C LEU A 212 13.84 -0.92 -7.05
N GLY A 213 13.35 -1.17 -8.26
CA GLY A 213 12.81 -2.45 -8.66
C GLY A 213 11.39 -2.65 -8.15
N ARG A 214 10.77 -3.78 -8.53
CA ARG A 214 9.35 -3.99 -8.28
C ARG A 214 9.06 -5.45 -8.00
N SER A 215 8.27 -5.68 -6.95
CA SER A 215 7.71 -6.98 -6.62
C SER A 215 6.21 -7.00 -6.86
N ILE A 216 5.69 -8.16 -7.24
CA ILE A 216 4.27 -8.42 -7.45
C ILE A 216 3.88 -9.59 -6.57
N GLN A 217 2.83 -9.43 -5.77
CA GLN A 217 2.19 -10.55 -5.10
C GLN A 217 0.84 -10.83 -5.76
N ALA A 218 0.82 -11.80 -6.67
CA ALA A 218 -0.38 -12.18 -7.40
C ALA A 218 -1.53 -12.59 -6.44
N HIS A 219 -2.76 -12.59 -6.96
CA HIS A 219 -3.94 -13.01 -6.18
C HIS A 219 -3.81 -14.43 -5.65
N ASP A 220 -2.99 -15.26 -6.30
CA ASP A 220 -2.71 -16.60 -5.83
C ASP A 220 -1.72 -16.70 -4.66
N GLY A 221 -1.17 -15.58 -4.22
CA GLY A 221 -0.15 -15.49 -3.19
C GLY A 221 1.27 -15.67 -3.70
N LYS A 222 1.47 -16.00 -4.99
CA LYS A 222 2.81 -16.08 -5.56
C LYS A 222 3.45 -14.71 -5.59
N LEU A 223 4.67 -14.65 -5.08
CA LEU A 223 5.52 -13.48 -5.19
C LEU A 223 6.34 -13.61 -6.48
N LEU A 224 6.46 -12.52 -7.24
CA LEU A 224 7.22 -12.43 -8.48
C LEU A 224 8.05 -11.16 -8.44
N MET A 225 9.29 -11.24 -8.93
CA MET A 225 10.09 -10.05 -9.21
C MET A 225 9.75 -9.57 -10.62
N TYR A 226 9.25 -8.34 -10.74
CA TYR A 226 8.86 -7.75 -12.01
C TYR A 226 9.95 -6.84 -12.58
N ALA A 227 10.60 -6.05 -11.71
CA ALA A 227 11.74 -5.20 -12.06
C ALA A 227 12.86 -5.41 -11.04
N ASN A 228 14.10 -5.32 -11.50
CA ASN A 228 15.29 -5.73 -10.76
C ASN A 228 16.23 -4.53 -10.61
N ALA A 229 16.52 -4.15 -9.37
CA ALA A 229 17.37 -3.00 -9.10
C ALA A 229 18.84 -3.29 -9.47
N GLY A 230 19.36 -2.55 -10.45
CA GLY A 230 20.75 -2.64 -10.87
C GLY A 230 21.71 -2.06 -9.84
N SER A 231 22.96 -2.55 -9.79
CA SER A 231 23.92 -2.06 -8.79
C SER A 231 24.22 -0.59 -8.95
N ASP A 232 24.32 -0.15 -10.20
CA ASP A 232 24.70 1.22 -10.53
C ASP A 232 23.57 2.18 -10.22
N SER A 233 22.31 1.75 -10.40
CA SER A 233 21.13 2.51 -9.97
C SER A 233 21.10 2.71 -8.45
N VAL A 234 21.36 1.64 -7.67
CA VAL A 234 21.39 1.72 -6.20
C VAL A 234 22.54 2.61 -5.72
N GLU A 235 23.73 2.48 -6.31
CA GLU A 235 24.90 3.30 -5.95
C GLU A 235 24.71 4.77 -6.33
N THR A 236 24.08 5.04 -7.47
CA THR A 236 23.77 6.41 -7.90
C THR A 236 22.70 7.01 -7.00
N ALA A 237 21.65 6.24 -6.67
CA ALA A 237 20.60 6.67 -5.78
C ALA A 237 21.11 7.03 -4.37
N SER A 238 22.06 6.28 -3.81
CA SER A 238 22.60 6.59 -2.48
C SER A 238 23.35 7.93 -2.42
N LYS A 239 23.89 8.40 -3.55
CA LYS A 239 24.57 9.70 -3.68
C LYS A 239 23.58 10.85 -3.88
N LEU A 240 22.47 10.61 -4.58
CA LEU A 240 21.48 11.64 -4.93
C LEU A 240 20.43 11.86 -3.83
N PHE A 241 19.92 10.77 -3.26
CA PHE A 241 18.77 10.77 -2.37
C PHE A 241 19.22 10.73 -0.91
N THR A 242 19.69 11.88 -0.42
CA THR A 242 20.36 11.99 0.88
C THR A 242 19.43 12.14 2.08
N ASN A 243 18.14 12.48 1.86
CA ASN A 243 17.13 12.65 2.91
C ASN A 243 16.08 11.52 2.96
N LEU A 244 16.41 10.33 2.44
CA LEU A 244 15.48 9.21 2.46
C LEU A 244 15.18 8.73 3.87
N THR A 245 13.90 8.46 4.12
CA THR A 245 13.43 7.79 5.32
C THR A 245 12.82 6.42 4.99
N ARG A 246 12.34 6.24 3.76
CA ARG A 246 11.79 4.98 3.25
C ARG A 246 12.53 4.53 2.00
N LEU A 247 12.95 3.26 1.99
CA LEU A 247 13.66 2.65 0.88
C LEU A 247 13.12 1.25 0.61
N GLU A 248 12.71 0.98 -0.63
CA GLU A 248 12.44 -0.35 -1.14
C GLU A 248 13.46 -0.73 -2.21
N VAL A 249 14.10 -1.89 -2.04
CA VAL A 249 15.03 -2.46 -3.02
C VAL A 249 14.65 -3.91 -3.32
N CYS A 250 14.35 -4.17 -4.58
CA CYS A 250 14.04 -5.49 -5.11
C CYS A 250 15.11 -5.90 -6.10
N SER A 251 15.98 -6.85 -5.75
CA SER A 251 17.11 -7.21 -6.61
C SER A 251 17.53 -8.68 -6.53
N THR A 252 17.98 -9.24 -7.66
CA THR A 252 18.71 -10.52 -7.67
C THR A 252 20.23 -10.34 -7.54
N PHE A 253 20.73 -9.10 -7.61
CA PHE A 253 22.16 -8.82 -7.59
C PHE A 253 22.66 -8.62 -6.16
N ALA A 254 23.62 -9.47 -5.77
CA ALA A 254 24.29 -9.37 -4.47
C ALA A 254 24.88 -7.97 -4.19
N LYS A 255 25.44 -7.32 -5.22
CA LYS A 255 26.03 -5.98 -5.10
C LYS A 255 24.97 -4.93 -4.78
N SER A 256 23.82 -4.96 -5.46
CA SER A 256 22.70 -4.05 -5.19
C SER A 256 22.21 -4.17 -3.75
N LEU A 257 22.02 -5.39 -3.25
CA LEU A 257 21.58 -5.63 -1.87
C LEU A 257 22.62 -5.14 -0.84
N SER A 258 23.92 -5.31 -1.11
CA SER A 258 24.95 -4.77 -0.21
C SER A 258 25.05 -3.24 -0.22
N SER A 259 24.82 -2.60 -1.37
CA SER A 259 24.87 -1.13 -1.52
C SER A 259 23.73 -0.40 -0.81
N VAL A 260 22.72 -1.12 -0.32
CA VAL A 260 21.72 -0.55 0.62
C VAL A 260 22.40 0.04 1.86
N ALA A 261 23.56 -0.51 2.26
CA ALA A 261 24.36 0.01 3.36
C ALA A 261 24.96 1.40 3.07
N ASP A 262 24.90 1.92 1.85
CA ASP A 262 25.44 3.24 1.50
C ASP A 262 24.46 4.37 1.84
N PHE A 263 23.16 4.07 1.96
CA PHE A 263 22.13 5.05 2.34
C PHE A 263 22.22 5.45 3.82
N GLY A 264 21.84 6.68 4.14
CA GLY A 264 21.74 7.18 5.52
C GLY A 264 20.29 7.36 5.96
N GLY A 265 20.04 7.35 7.28
CA GLY A 265 18.77 7.83 7.85
C GLY A 265 17.51 6.98 7.59
N ILE A 266 17.64 5.78 7.04
CA ILE A 266 16.49 4.92 6.72
C ILE A 266 15.77 4.47 7.99
N ARG A 267 14.44 4.62 8.00
CA ARG A 267 13.53 4.18 9.07
C ARG A 267 12.54 3.11 8.60
N ARG A 268 12.23 3.08 7.31
CA ARG A 268 11.34 2.09 6.69
C ARG A 268 12.08 1.37 5.57
N LEU A 269 12.37 0.09 5.75
CA LEU A 269 13.19 -0.68 4.82
C LEU A 269 12.41 -1.87 4.26
N SER A 270 12.39 -2.00 2.94
CA SER A 270 11.82 -3.16 2.23
C SER A 270 12.90 -3.77 1.34
N LEU A 271 13.23 -5.05 1.57
CA LEU A 271 14.21 -5.80 0.79
C LEU A 271 13.56 -7.05 0.20
N MET A 272 13.75 -7.24 -1.10
CA MET A 272 13.42 -8.49 -1.79
C MET A 272 14.63 -9.04 -2.52
N ALA A 273 14.93 -10.32 -2.29
CA ALA A 273 15.93 -11.08 -3.04
C ALA A 273 15.29 -12.03 -4.06
N SER A 274 16.14 -12.73 -4.83
CA SER A 274 15.69 -13.79 -5.74
C SER A 274 15.00 -14.93 -4.99
N ILE A 275 13.91 -15.45 -5.54
CA ILE A 275 13.21 -16.64 -5.04
C ILE A 275 14.04 -17.91 -5.28
N GLU A 276 14.77 -17.97 -6.39
CA GLU A 276 15.56 -19.15 -6.79
C GLU A 276 16.81 -19.34 -5.91
N MET A 277 17.35 -18.24 -5.38
CA MET A 277 18.51 -18.23 -4.51
C MET A 277 18.27 -17.24 -3.38
N ALA A 278 17.65 -17.73 -2.30
CA ALA A 278 17.38 -16.92 -1.12
C ALA A 278 18.68 -16.29 -0.61
N ALA A 279 18.70 -14.96 -0.51
CA ALA A 279 19.88 -14.26 -0.05
C ALA A 279 20.06 -14.49 1.47
N PRO A 280 21.27 -14.82 1.96
CA PRO A 280 21.50 -15.06 3.38
C PRO A 280 21.26 -13.80 4.21
N PHE A 281 20.31 -13.86 5.15
CA PHE A 281 19.97 -12.77 6.07
C PHE A 281 21.19 -12.18 6.76
N ARG A 282 22.06 -13.04 7.30
CA ARG A 282 23.27 -12.62 8.05
C ARG A 282 24.20 -11.72 7.22
N LYS A 283 24.27 -11.94 5.91
CA LYS A 283 25.20 -11.23 5.02
C LYS A 283 24.68 -9.84 4.65
N TYR A 284 23.37 -9.70 4.43
CA TYR A 284 22.80 -8.48 3.85
C TYR A 284 22.02 -7.62 4.82
N VAL A 285 21.45 -8.21 5.88
CA VAL A 285 20.49 -7.50 6.73
C VAL A 285 21.09 -7.08 8.06
N VAL A 286 21.91 -7.92 8.71
CA VAL A 286 22.39 -7.66 10.08
C VAL A 286 23.15 -6.33 10.22
N SER A 287 23.99 -5.97 9.25
CA SER A 287 24.68 -4.68 9.26
C SER A 287 23.71 -3.50 9.13
N LEU A 288 22.64 -3.66 8.34
CA LEU A 288 21.61 -2.64 8.16
C LEU A 288 20.80 -2.45 9.44
N LEU A 289 20.44 -3.53 10.15
CA LEU A 289 19.72 -3.45 11.42
C LEU A 289 20.52 -2.70 12.50
N ARG A 290 21.85 -2.83 12.48
CA ARG A 290 22.74 -2.11 13.40
C ARG A 290 22.93 -0.64 13.01
N LYS A 291 22.82 -0.34 11.71
CA LYS A 291 23.03 0.99 11.15
C LYS A 291 21.77 1.87 11.28
N PHE A 292 20.61 1.28 11.03
CA PHE A 292 19.35 2.01 10.88
C PHE A 292 18.44 1.87 12.10
N ASP A 293 17.82 2.97 12.52
CA ASP A 293 16.78 2.96 13.54
C ASP A 293 15.42 2.67 12.91
N LEU A 294 15.18 1.39 12.62
CA LEU A 294 14.02 0.95 11.84
C LEU A 294 12.72 0.98 12.65
N GLU A 295 11.71 1.61 12.06
CA GLU A 295 10.29 1.58 12.47
C GLU A 295 9.52 0.53 11.65
N GLU A 296 9.89 0.30 10.39
CA GLU A 296 9.24 -0.69 9.52
C GLU A 296 10.28 -1.53 8.79
N LEU A 297 10.09 -2.85 8.79
CA LEU A 297 10.96 -3.79 8.10
C LEU A 297 10.15 -4.80 7.30
N THR A 298 10.41 -4.87 6.01
CA THR A 298 9.89 -5.87 5.09
C THR A 298 11.04 -6.68 4.50
N LEU A 299 11.02 -7.99 4.70
CA LEU A 299 11.96 -8.94 4.09
C LEU A 299 11.19 -9.94 3.24
N LYS A 300 11.60 -10.10 1.98
CA LYS A 300 10.99 -11.03 1.02
C LYS A 300 12.08 -11.93 0.41
N CYS A 301 11.93 -13.25 0.50
CA CYS A 301 12.87 -14.23 -0.06
C CYS A 301 14.27 -14.21 0.55
N LEU A 302 14.37 -13.93 1.86
CA LEU A 302 15.64 -13.95 2.60
C LEU A 302 15.77 -15.25 3.38
N GLY A 303 16.90 -15.93 3.21
CA GLY A 303 17.20 -17.19 3.87
C GLY A 303 17.68 -17.00 5.30
N ASP A 304 17.31 -17.94 6.18
CA ASP A 304 17.84 -18.04 7.54
C ASP A 304 17.65 -16.76 8.37
N VAL A 305 16.41 -16.26 8.42
CA VAL A 305 16.08 -15.08 9.24
C VAL A 305 16.15 -15.43 10.72
N HIS A 306 17.06 -14.77 11.42
CA HIS A 306 17.30 -14.98 12.85
C HIS A 306 16.48 -14.00 13.70
N LEU A 307 15.37 -14.47 14.25
CA LEU A 307 14.43 -13.64 15.02
C LEU A 307 15.04 -12.94 16.24
N PRO A 308 15.91 -13.58 17.06
CA PRO A 308 16.58 -12.90 18.16
C PRO A 308 17.40 -11.68 17.73
N THR A 309 18.09 -11.75 16.58
CA THR A 309 18.85 -10.59 16.06
C THR A 309 17.93 -9.47 15.59
N LEU A 310 16.78 -9.79 15.01
CA LEU A 310 15.76 -8.77 14.68
C LEU A 310 15.24 -8.10 15.95
N ALA A 311 14.87 -8.89 16.96
CA ALA A 311 14.39 -8.36 18.23
C ALA A 311 15.46 -7.48 18.89
N GLU A 312 16.71 -7.93 18.97
CA GLU A 312 17.82 -7.19 19.58
C GLU A 312 18.02 -5.79 18.96
N HIS A 313 18.07 -5.71 17.63
CA HIS A 313 18.43 -4.47 16.93
C HIS A 313 17.23 -3.59 16.53
N CYS A 314 16.00 -4.12 16.53
CA CYS A 314 14.82 -3.38 16.08
C CYS A 314 13.80 -3.13 17.21
N GLN A 315 14.26 -2.53 18.32
CA GLN A 315 13.41 -2.20 19.47
C GLN A 315 12.32 -1.16 19.16
N ASN A 316 12.50 -0.36 18.10
CA ASN A 316 11.56 0.66 17.66
C ASN A 316 10.56 0.18 16.60
N LEU A 317 10.63 -1.10 16.22
CA LEU A 317 9.84 -1.65 15.12
C LEU A 317 8.34 -1.64 15.44
N VAL A 318 7.57 -0.98 14.57
CA VAL A 318 6.11 -0.88 14.59
C VAL A 318 5.48 -1.86 13.60
N SER A 319 6.13 -2.10 12.46
CA SER A 319 5.67 -3.04 11.43
C SER A 319 6.77 -4.01 11.00
N LEU A 320 6.44 -5.30 10.95
CA LEU A 320 7.33 -6.37 10.48
C LEU A 320 6.61 -7.23 9.45
N THR A 321 7.21 -7.35 8.26
CA THR A 321 6.74 -8.24 7.19
C THR A 321 7.83 -9.23 6.80
N LEU A 322 7.53 -10.51 6.86
CA LEU A 322 8.43 -11.61 6.49
C LEU A 322 7.71 -12.51 5.48
N ILE A 323 8.11 -12.51 4.22
CA ILE A 323 7.45 -13.28 3.14
C ILE A 323 8.45 -14.22 2.49
N LEU A 324 8.16 -15.53 2.43
CA LEU A 324 9.08 -16.55 1.91
C LEU A 324 10.45 -16.49 2.63
N CYS A 325 10.43 -16.31 3.94
CA CYS A 325 11.62 -16.17 4.77
C CYS A 325 11.65 -17.32 5.79
N PRO A 326 12.48 -18.36 5.58
CA PRO A 326 12.71 -19.38 6.60
C PRO A 326 13.23 -18.73 7.88
N MET A 327 12.47 -18.88 8.97
CA MET A 327 12.79 -18.32 10.27
C MET A 327 13.28 -19.39 11.23
N PHE A 328 14.35 -19.10 11.96
CA PHE A 328 14.79 -19.93 13.07
C PHE A 328 15.03 -19.09 14.33
N HIS A 329 14.93 -19.76 15.47
CA HIS A 329 15.27 -19.25 16.77
C HIS A 329 16.02 -20.36 17.52
N ASP A 330 17.19 -20.04 18.06
CA ASP A 330 18.00 -20.95 18.87
C ASP A 330 17.85 -20.67 20.38
N SER A 331 17.13 -19.60 20.71
CA SER A 331 17.03 -19.02 22.04
C SER A 331 15.67 -18.34 22.24
N ALA A 332 15.30 -18.08 23.49
CA ALA A 332 14.11 -17.30 23.80
C ALA A 332 14.26 -15.86 23.26
N LEU A 333 13.19 -15.28 22.71
CA LEU A 333 13.19 -13.94 22.10
C LEU A 333 13.42 -12.75 23.07
N GLY A 334 13.96 -12.98 24.27
CA GLY A 334 14.35 -11.92 25.21
C GLY A 334 13.28 -10.85 25.42
N SER A 335 13.61 -9.59 25.09
CA SER A 335 12.74 -8.40 25.18
C SER A 335 11.64 -8.33 24.11
N GLY A 336 11.62 -9.25 23.14
CA GLY A 336 10.62 -9.33 22.08
C GLY A 336 10.57 -8.08 21.20
N PHE A 337 9.37 -7.74 20.71
CA PHE A 337 9.13 -6.54 19.90
C PHE A 337 8.14 -5.61 20.61
N PRO A 338 8.62 -4.72 21.49
CA PRO A 338 7.74 -3.98 22.42
C PRO A 338 6.79 -2.98 21.73
N LYS A 339 7.21 -2.42 20.60
CA LYS A 339 6.43 -1.44 19.84
C LYS A 339 5.65 -2.03 18.67
N LEU A 340 5.79 -3.32 18.39
CA LEU A 340 5.19 -3.93 17.21
C LEU A 340 3.67 -3.89 17.29
N ARG A 341 3.05 -3.35 16.24
CA ARG A 341 1.60 -3.23 16.06
C ARG A 341 1.12 -4.01 14.85
N GLU A 342 1.97 -4.18 13.84
CA GLU A 342 1.62 -4.84 12.61
C GLU A 342 2.61 -5.97 12.32
N LEU A 343 2.07 -7.17 12.09
CA LEU A 343 2.87 -8.33 11.72
C LEU A 343 2.27 -9.01 10.50
N ARG A 344 3.12 -9.23 9.50
CA ARG A 344 2.80 -10.05 8.33
C ARG A 344 3.79 -11.20 8.21
N VAL A 345 3.29 -12.42 8.16
CA VAL A 345 4.09 -13.64 8.03
C VAL A 345 3.60 -14.44 6.84
N GLY A 346 4.49 -14.68 5.88
CA GLY A 346 4.26 -15.49 4.71
C GLY A 346 4.40 -16.99 4.97
N CYS A 347 4.36 -17.80 3.90
CA CYS A 347 4.64 -19.22 3.99
C CYS A 347 6.13 -19.52 4.26
N PHE A 348 6.43 -20.74 4.72
CA PHE A 348 7.75 -21.27 5.12
C PHE A 348 8.27 -20.82 6.48
N PHE A 349 7.61 -21.27 7.55
CA PHE A 349 8.15 -21.22 8.91
C PHE A 349 8.17 -22.63 9.52
N HIS A 350 9.15 -22.90 10.38
CA HIS A 350 9.08 -24.08 11.24
C HIS A 350 7.91 -23.92 12.20
N GLU A 351 7.01 -24.90 12.29
CA GLU A 351 5.79 -24.87 13.12
C GLU A 351 5.97 -24.26 14.54
N PRO A 352 7.03 -24.57 15.31
CA PRO A 352 7.20 -23.99 16.64
C PRO A 352 7.51 -22.48 16.65
N THR A 353 7.90 -21.88 15.53
CA THR A 353 8.37 -20.50 15.48
C THR A 353 7.23 -19.47 15.57
N LEU A 354 6.07 -19.75 14.98
CA LEU A 354 4.96 -18.78 14.97
C LEU A 354 4.40 -18.49 16.37
N PRO A 355 4.09 -19.48 17.23
CA PRO A 355 3.65 -19.20 18.60
C PRO A 355 4.67 -18.36 19.40
N VAL A 356 5.97 -18.65 19.26
CA VAL A 356 7.05 -17.92 19.93
C VAL A 356 7.09 -16.45 19.47
N LEU A 357 6.96 -16.22 18.16
CA LEU A 357 6.90 -14.87 17.59
C LEU A 357 5.66 -14.10 18.09
N LEU A 358 4.48 -14.73 18.10
CA LEU A 358 3.26 -14.07 18.57
C LEU A 358 3.31 -13.74 20.07
N LEU A 359 3.92 -14.60 20.88
CA LEU A 359 4.16 -14.33 22.31
C LEU A 359 5.08 -13.13 22.55
N ALA A 360 6.04 -12.91 21.66
CA ALA A 360 6.94 -11.76 21.68
C ALA A 360 6.27 -10.44 21.22
N CYS A 361 5.04 -10.52 20.70
CA CYS A 361 4.34 -9.41 20.04
C CYS A 361 2.92 -9.20 20.62
N ARG A 362 2.77 -9.19 21.95
CA ARG A 362 1.44 -9.04 22.60
C ARG A 362 0.73 -7.72 22.30
N GLY A 363 1.45 -6.72 21.80
CA GLY A 363 0.92 -5.42 21.42
C GLY A 363 0.30 -5.35 20.02
N LEU A 364 0.18 -6.47 19.30
CA LEU A 364 -0.30 -6.51 17.92
C LEU A 364 -1.75 -6.01 17.79
N VAL A 365 -1.95 -5.20 16.76
CA VAL A 365 -3.24 -4.62 16.34
C VAL A 365 -3.68 -5.21 15.00
N SER A 366 -2.71 -5.51 14.12
CA SER A 366 -2.94 -6.10 12.80
C SER A 366 -2.06 -7.33 12.58
N LEU A 367 -2.65 -8.44 12.16
CA LEU A 367 -1.96 -9.68 11.85
C LEU A 367 -2.37 -10.20 10.48
N HIS A 368 -1.40 -10.46 9.61
CA HIS A 368 -1.59 -11.04 8.28
C HIS A 368 -0.79 -12.33 8.14
N LEU A 369 -1.45 -13.44 7.89
CA LEU A 369 -0.84 -14.75 7.72
C LEU A 369 -1.11 -15.27 6.31
N ASP A 370 -0.05 -15.57 5.56
CA ASP A 370 -0.14 -16.22 4.25
C ASP A 370 0.26 -17.70 4.35
N GLY A 371 -0.52 -18.58 3.73
CA GLY A 371 -0.27 -20.03 3.67
C GLY A 371 -1.20 -20.84 4.57
N LYS A 372 -1.50 -22.07 4.14
CA LYS A 372 -2.39 -23.00 4.87
C LYS A 372 -1.82 -23.31 6.25
N GLU A 373 -0.54 -23.67 6.30
CA GLU A 373 0.17 -24.07 7.51
C GLU A 373 0.24 -22.92 8.51
N THR A 374 0.52 -21.70 8.04
CA THR A 374 0.56 -20.48 8.87
C THR A 374 -0.79 -20.20 9.50
N CYS A 375 -1.85 -20.23 8.69
CA CYS A 375 -3.21 -20.04 9.17
C CYS A 375 -3.62 -21.16 10.15
N ALA A 376 -3.33 -22.42 9.84
CA ALA A 376 -3.67 -23.56 10.68
C ALA A 376 -2.97 -23.50 12.04
N THR A 377 -1.67 -23.20 12.07
CA THR A 377 -0.89 -23.08 13.31
C THR A 377 -1.41 -21.95 14.18
N PHE A 378 -1.72 -20.80 13.58
CA PHE A 378 -2.34 -19.68 14.30
C PHE A 378 -3.66 -20.08 14.97
N LEU A 379 -4.59 -20.68 14.20
CA LEU A 379 -5.90 -21.08 14.74
C LEU A 379 -5.77 -22.10 15.88
N LYS A 380 -4.71 -22.92 15.89
CA LYS A 380 -4.42 -23.87 16.98
C LYS A 380 -3.80 -23.21 18.21
N CYS A 381 -2.98 -22.18 18.04
CA CYS A 381 -2.19 -21.61 19.15
C CYS A 381 -2.76 -20.31 19.73
N VAL A 382 -3.62 -19.58 19.01
CA VAL A 382 -4.08 -18.25 19.43
C VAL A 382 -4.78 -18.24 20.79
N ALA A 383 -5.52 -19.31 21.13
CA ALA A 383 -6.14 -19.46 22.44
C ALA A 383 -5.13 -19.55 23.60
N THR A 384 -3.91 -19.99 23.33
CA THR A 384 -2.81 -20.07 24.31
C THR A 384 -2.00 -18.77 24.34
N VAL A 385 -1.78 -18.15 23.18
CA VAL A 385 -0.96 -16.94 23.07
C VAL A 385 -1.70 -15.72 23.64
N GLY A 386 -2.99 -15.58 23.33
CA GLY A 386 -3.81 -14.42 23.70
C GLY A 386 -3.38 -13.14 22.98
N LEU A 387 -4.22 -12.63 22.07
CA LEU A 387 -3.94 -11.39 21.33
C LEU A 387 -5.04 -10.37 21.59
N GLU A 388 -5.07 -9.87 22.82
CA GLU A 388 -6.16 -9.03 23.35
C GLU A 388 -6.39 -7.74 22.55
N LYS A 389 -5.31 -7.18 21.96
CA LYS A 389 -5.34 -5.92 21.20
C LYS A 389 -5.53 -6.13 19.71
N LEU A 390 -5.62 -7.38 19.24
CA LEU A 390 -5.73 -7.66 17.82
C LEU A 390 -7.10 -7.22 17.32
N GLU A 391 -7.09 -6.26 16.42
CA GLU A 391 -8.30 -5.66 15.85
C GLU A 391 -8.55 -6.15 14.43
N ARG A 392 -7.48 -6.48 13.69
CA ARG A 392 -7.53 -6.82 12.26
C ARG A 392 -6.74 -8.11 12.01
N LEU A 393 -7.41 -9.07 11.38
CA LEU A 393 -6.83 -10.37 11.07
C LEU A 393 -7.04 -10.71 9.59
N THR A 394 -5.95 -11.00 8.89
CA THR A 394 -5.96 -11.42 7.49
C THR A 394 -5.43 -12.85 7.40
N LEU A 395 -6.26 -13.78 6.92
CA LEU A 395 -5.93 -15.20 6.79
C LEU A 395 -5.96 -15.60 5.30
N ARG A 396 -4.80 -15.54 4.65
CA ARG A 396 -4.62 -15.84 3.23
C ARG A 396 -4.26 -17.30 3.02
N THR A 397 -5.25 -18.06 2.55
CA THR A 397 -5.07 -19.45 2.16
C THR A 397 -6.11 -19.83 1.10
N LYS A 398 -5.66 -20.55 0.07
CA LYS A 398 -6.55 -21.17 -0.93
C LYS A 398 -7.06 -22.54 -0.52
N GLN A 399 -6.34 -23.16 0.41
CA GLN A 399 -6.61 -24.53 0.81
C GLN A 399 -7.53 -24.52 2.02
N ARG A 400 -8.34 -25.58 2.14
CA ARG A 400 -9.12 -25.80 3.36
C ARG A 400 -8.16 -25.88 4.55
N VAL A 401 -8.42 -25.03 5.53
CA VAL A 401 -7.73 -25.06 6.82
C VAL A 401 -8.63 -25.81 7.78
N ASP A 402 -8.07 -26.82 8.44
CA ASP A 402 -8.76 -27.52 9.51
C ASP A 402 -8.86 -26.58 10.69
N VAL A 403 -10.07 -26.06 10.91
CA VAL A 403 -10.42 -25.27 12.09
C VAL A 403 -10.60 -26.24 13.27
N PRO A 404 -10.25 -25.88 14.51
CA PRO A 404 -10.57 -26.69 15.68
C PRO A 404 -12.04 -27.15 15.65
N SER A 405 -12.27 -28.46 15.80
CA SER A 405 -13.59 -29.06 15.57
C SER A 405 -14.51 -29.03 16.79
N GLY A 406 -13.96 -28.81 17.99
CA GLY A 406 -14.74 -28.69 19.23
C GLY A 406 -15.35 -27.29 19.37
N VAL A 407 -16.66 -27.22 19.64
CA VAL A 407 -17.38 -25.95 19.92
C VAL A 407 -16.71 -25.14 21.04
N GLU A 408 -16.15 -25.82 22.05
CA GLU A 408 -15.41 -25.16 23.13
C GLU A 408 -14.08 -24.56 22.67
N ASP A 409 -13.36 -25.22 21.76
CA ASP A 409 -12.11 -24.69 21.20
C ASP A 409 -12.39 -23.45 20.32
N LEU A 410 -13.50 -23.49 19.58
CA LEU A 410 -14.00 -22.35 18.81
C LEU A 410 -14.34 -21.15 19.72
N ARG A 411 -15.03 -21.38 20.84
CA ARG A 411 -15.35 -20.33 21.84
C ARG A 411 -14.09 -19.74 22.47
N ARG A 412 -13.11 -20.58 22.83
CA ARG A 412 -11.82 -20.13 23.36
C ARG A 412 -11.05 -19.28 22.35
N LEU A 413 -11.09 -19.65 21.08
CA LEU A 413 -10.46 -18.87 20.00
C LEU A 413 -11.03 -17.45 19.95
N VAL A 414 -12.36 -17.31 19.90
CA VAL A 414 -13.01 -15.98 19.87
C VAL A 414 -12.71 -15.20 21.16
N SER A 415 -12.75 -15.87 22.31
CA SER A 415 -12.46 -15.23 23.61
C SER A 415 -11.02 -14.73 23.72
N ALA A 416 -10.07 -15.32 22.98
CA ALA A 416 -8.68 -14.89 22.94
C ALA A 416 -8.45 -13.66 22.04
N LEU A 417 -9.49 -13.20 21.32
CA LEU A 417 -9.47 -12.09 20.37
C LEU A 417 -10.58 -11.05 20.67
N PRO A 418 -10.66 -10.52 21.91
CA PRO A 418 -11.78 -9.67 22.35
C PRO A 418 -11.91 -8.34 21.60
N SER A 419 -10.83 -7.80 21.04
CA SER A 419 -10.84 -6.54 20.29
C SER A 419 -11.03 -6.72 18.79
N LEU A 420 -11.18 -7.97 18.32
CA LEU A 420 -11.25 -8.26 16.90
C LEU A 420 -12.50 -7.62 16.29
N ARG A 421 -12.28 -6.85 15.23
CA ARG A 421 -13.35 -6.11 14.54
C ARG A 421 -13.36 -6.35 13.04
N TYR A 422 -12.27 -6.86 12.49
CA TYR A 422 -12.14 -7.10 11.05
C TYR A 422 -11.40 -8.40 10.76
N VAL A 423 -11.98 -9.23 9.89
CA VAL A 423 -11.34 -10.42 9.33
C VAL A 423 -11.42 -10.42 7.82
N ALA A 424 -10.27 -10.56 7.15
CA ALA A 424 -10.19 -10.79 5.71
C ALA A 424 -9.75 -12.23 5.41
N THR A 425 -10.53 -12.96 4.61
CA THR A 425 -10.18 -14.31 4.17
C THR A 425 -10.96 -14.70 2.91
N ASP A 426 -10.30 -15.47 2.03
CA ASP A 426 -10.94 -16.13 0.89
C ASP A 426 -11.36 -17.57 1.22
N SER A 427 -11.03 -18.06 2.43
CA SER A 427 -11.42 -19.39 2.88
C SER A 427 -12.86 -19.40 3.38
N TYR A 428 -13.74 -20.06 2.64
CA TYR A 428 -15.16 -20.19 2.98
C TYR A 428 -15.39 -20.79 4.38
N GLY A 429 -14.59 -21.79 4.78
CA GLY A 429 -14.72 -22.41 6.10
C GLY A 429 -14.36 -21.48 7.26
N ILE A 430 -13.29 -20.70 7.10
CA ILE A 430 -12.89 -19.68 8.10
C ILE A 430 -13.95 -18.58 8.17
N ARG A 431 -14.47 -18.17 7.01
CA ARG A 431 -15.54 -17.17 6.94
C ARG A 431 -16.80 -17.63 7.67
N LEU A 432 -17.32 -18.81 7.35
CA LEU A 432 -18.48 -19.40 8.04
C LEU A 432 -18.25 -19.49 9.56
N PHE A 433 -17.02 -19.80 9.99
CA PHE A 433 -16.69 -19.79 11.42
C PHE A 433 -16.91 -18.40 12.04
N PHE A 434 -16.30 -17.34 11.49
CA PHE A 434 -16.48 -16.00 12.08
C PHE A 434 -17.92 -15.49 11.94
N GLU A 435 -18.64 -15.82 10.86
CA GLU A 435 -20.07 -15.50 10.70
C GLU A 435 -20.93 -16.09 11.82
N ASN A 436 -20.64 -17.32 12.27
CA ASN A 436 -21.43 -18.01 13.28
C ASN A 436 -20.99 -17.71 14.73
N TYR A 437 -19.69 -17.51 14.97
CA TYR A 437 -19.14 -17.44 16.33
C TYR A 437 -18.61 -16.06 16.74
N ALA A 438 -18.46 -15.12 15.81
CA ALA A 438 -17.94 -13.77 16.06
C ALA A 438 -18.73 -12.70 15.28
N GLN A 439 -20.04 -12.65 15.52
CA GLN A 439 -20.99 -11.81 14.75
C GLN A 439 -20.70 -10.29 14.80
N HIS A 440 -19.90 -9.82 15.75
CA HIS A 440 -19.47 -8.42 15.85
C HIS A 440 -18.31 -8.09 14.88
N VAL A 441 -17.69 -9.11 14.27
CA VAL A 441 -16.54 -8.96 13.38
C VAL A 441 -17.01 -8.73 11.95
N ARG A 442 -16.50 -7.66 11.32
CA ARG A 442 -16.70 -7.39 9.90
C ARG A 442 -15.87 -8.35 9.05
N LEU A 443 -16.49 -8.93 8.02
CA LEU A 443 -15.83 -9.88 7.12
C LEU A 443 -15.59 -9.30 5.74
N ALA A 444 -14.39 -9.55 5.20
CA ALA A 444 -13.96 -9.09 3.89
C ALA A 444 -13.22 -10.19 3.11
N TRP A 445 -13.10 -9.99 1.79
CA TRP A 445 -12.24 -10.78 0.91
C TRP A 445 -10.79 -10.25 0.98
N LEU A 446 -9.79 -11.08 0.66
CA LEU A 446 -8.37 -10.71 0.79
C LEU A 446 -7.93 -9.64 -0.21
N GLY A 447 -8.49 -9.69 -1.41
CA GLY A 447 -8.26 -8.70 -2.46
C GLY A 447 -9.46 -7.78 -2.62
N CYS A 448 -9.23 -6.59 -3.15
CA CYS A 448 -10.32 -5.73 -3.60
C CYS A 448 -11.04 -6.39 -4.78
N THR A 449 -12.28 -6.81 -4.56
CA THR A 449 -13.12 -7.46 -5.58
C THR A 449 -13.37 -6.55 -6.78
N ILE A 450 -13.53 -5.24 -6.54
CA ILE A 450 -13.69 -4.23 -7.60
C ILE A 450 -12.42 -4.19 -8.46
N CYS A 451 -11.23 -4.11 -7.85
CA CYS A 451 -9.97 -4.11 -8.61
C CYS A 451 -9.80 -5.38 -9.42
N THR A 452 -10.04 -6.54 -8.82
CA THR A 452 -9.90 -7.82 -9.50
C THR A 452 -10.87 -7.96 -10.68
N ALA A 453 -12.09 -7.47 -10.53
CA ALA A 453 -13.11 -7.55 -11.57
C ALA A 453 -12.90 -6.52 -12.69
N GLU A 454 -12.55 -5.27 -12.34
CA GLU A 454 -12.56 -4.14 -13.28
C GLU A 454 -11.23 -3.93 -13.99
N PHE A 455 -10.11 -4.16 -13.31
CA PHE A 455 -8.77 -3.96 -13.88
C PHE A 455 -8.59 -4.61 -15.27
N PRO A 456 -8.86 -5.92 -15.47
CA PRO A 456 -8.68 -6.54 -16.78
C PRO A 456 -9.65 -6.03 -17.87
N LYS A 457 -10.73 -5.33 -17.49
CA LYS A 457 -11.72 -4.75 -18.42
C LYS A 457 -11.33 -3.35 -18.90
N MET A 458 -10.41 -2.67 -18.21
CA MET A 458 -10.00 -1.29 -18.52
C MET A 458 -9.36 -1.12 -19.91
N GLY A 459 -8.89 -2.21 -20.53
CA GLY A 459 -8.41 -2.20 -21.91
C GLY A 459 -7.49 -3.38 -22.24
N LYS A 460 -7.10 -3.48 -23.52
CA LYS A 460 -6.23 -4.59 -24.01
C LYS A 460 -4.92 -4.70 -23.24
N ARG A 461 -4.30 -3.56 -22.91
CA ARG A 461 -3.05 -3.50 -22.12
C ARG A 461 -3.25 -4.04 -20.71
N HIS A 462 -4.25 -3.55 -19.99
CA HIS A 462 -4.57 -4.02 -18.64
C HIS A 462 -4.85 -5.52 -18.62
N LYS A 463 -5.62 -6.03 -19.60
CA LYS A 463 -5.84 -7.47 -19.76
C LYS A 463 -4.54 -8.25 -19.95
N ARG A 464 -3.62 -7.75 -20.79
CA ARG A 464 -2.31 -8.37 -21.03
C ARG A 464 -1.46 -8.38 -19.75
N THR A 465 -1.33 -7.24 -19.08
CA THR A 465 -0.56 -7.13 -17.83
C THR A 465 -1.16 -8.02 -16.76
N TRP A 466 -2.49 -8.02 -16.61
CA TRP A 466 -3.19 -8.92 -15.70
C TRP A 466 -2.88 -10.39 -15.96
N LEU A 467 -2.91 -10.83 -17.22
CA LEU A 467 -2.60 -12.21 -17.61
C LEU A 467 -1.11 -12.55 -17.41
N GLN A 468 -0.20 -11.59 -17.57
CA GLN A 468 1.22 -11.81 -17.27
C GLN A 468 1.43 -11.99 -15.76
N CYS A 469 0.75 -11.20 -14.93
CA CYS A 469 0.90 -11.25 -13.48
C CYS A 469 0.14 -12.41 -12.82
N ASN A 470 -1.04 -12.79 -13.37
CA ASN A 470 -1.95 -13.74 -12.74
C ASN A 470 -2.27 -14.99 -13.60
N GLY A 471 -1.86 -15.02 -14.87
CA GLY A 471 -2.41 -15.94 -15.88
C GLY A 471 -1.50 -17.06 -16.37
N TYR A 472 -0.25 -17.19 -15.92
CA TYR A 472 0.62 -18.29 -16.34
C TYR A 472 0.98 -19.25 -15.21
N PRO A 473 0.65 -20.55 -15.33
CA PRO A 473 1.45 -21.59 -14.70
C PRO A 473 2.77 -21.66 -15.48
N TRP A 474 3.82 -21.04 -14.95
CA TRP A 474 5.17 -21.29 -15.46
C TRP A 474 5.46 -22.78 -15.28
N ARG A 475 5.74 -23.44 -16.41
CA ARG A 475 6.06 -24.88 -16.53
C ARG A 475 7.45 -25.17 -16.01
#